data_AF-A0AAV8YJH5-F1
#
_entry.id   AF-A0AAV8YJH5-F1
#
_cell.length_a   1.000
_cell.length_b   1.000
_cell.length_c   1.000
_cell.angle_alpha   90.00
_cell.angle_beta   90.00
_cell.angle_gamma   90.00
#
_symmetry.space_group_name_H-M   'P 1'
#
loop_
_entity.id
_entity.type
_entity.pdbx_description
1 polymer ?
#
loop_
_entity_poly.entity_id
_entity_poly.type
_entity_poly.pdbx_seq_one_letter_code
_entity_poly.pdbx_strand_id
1 'polypeptide(L)'
;MKHDGTKTDKLEKLMIRIGVFSVLYTLPALVVIGCLIYEHASFDEWMVTWNQDMCENPLYAIPCPREAPPRTRPRFEVFMIKYLMTMIVGITSSVWIWSGKTVHSWKVFFNRIKGRHVEAYTDYRT
;
A
#
# COMPACT_ATOMS: atom_id res chain seq x y z
N MET A 1 19.88 -7.24 44.20
CA MET A 1 19.54 -6.24 43.18
C MET A 1 19.76 -6.86 41.80
N LYS A 2 18.71 -7.33 41.11
CA LYS A 2 18.84 -8.06 39.82
C LYS A 2 17.60 -7.89 38.90
N HIS A 3 16.86 -6.79 39.06
CA HIS A 3 15.58 -6.57 38.36
C HIS A 3 15.66 -5.57 37.17
N ASP A 4 16.83 -4.97 36.92
CA ASP A 4 17.01 -3.96 35.88
C ASP A 4 17.13 -4.52 34.45
N GLY A 5 17.76 -5.69 34.27
CA GLY A 5 17.99 -6.27 32.94
C GLY A 5 16.71 -6.56 32.14
N THR A 6 15.64 -7.00 32.80
CA THR A 6 14.37 -7.36 32.13
C THR A 6 13.54 -6.16 31.68
N LYS A 7 13.79 -4.96 32.21
CA LYS A 7 13.13 -3.71 31.78
C LYS A 7 13.83 -3.13 30.56
N THR A 8 15.16 -3.15 30.54
CA THR A 8 15.96 -2.74 29.39
C THR A 8 15.70 -3.61 28.16
N ASP A 9 15.61 -4.95 28.30
CA ASP A 9 15.27 -5.85 27.18
C ASP A 9 13.93 -5.52 26.50
N LYS A 10 12.94 -5.05 27.27
CA LYS A 10 11.62 -4.66 26.75
C LYS A 10 11.68 -3.30 26.04
N LEU A 11 12.43 -2.36 26.60
CA LEU A 11 12.65 -1.04 26.02
C LEU A 11 13.46 -1.13 24.73
N GLU A 12 14.50 -1.96 24.68
CA GLU A 12 15.31 -2.21 23.48
C GLU A 12 14.46 -2.82 22.36
N LYS A 13 13.63 -3.83 22.67
CA LYS A 13 12.70 -4.42 21.69
C LYS A 13 11.65 -3.42 21.19
N LEU A 14 11.23 -2.47 22.02
CA LEU A 14 10.32 -1.39 21.63
C LEU A 14 11.02 -0.38 20.71
N MET A 15 12.28 -0.05 21.01
CA MET A 15 13.05 0.93 20.25
C MET A 15 13.43 0.39 18.86
N ILE A 16 13.86 -0.87 18.77
CA ILE A 16 14.13 -1.55 17.50
C ILE A 16 12.86 -1.63 16.65
N ARG A 17 11.71 -1.90 17.27
CA ARG A 17 10.40 -1.88 16.59
C ARG A 17 10.18 -0.54 15.87
N ILE A 18 10.32 0.56 16.60
CA ILE A 18 10.04 1.91 16.09
C ILE A 18 11.02 2.29 14.98
N GLY A 19 12.30 1.93 15.11
CA GLY A 19 13.33 2.20 14.10
C GLY A 19 13.14 1.42 12.80
N VAL A 20 12.78 0.13 12.87
CA VAL A 20 12.52 -0.67 11.67
C VAL A 20 11.31 -0.13 10.89
N PHE A 21 10.32 0.36 11.61
CA PHE A 21 9.13 0.95 11.02
C PHE A 21 9.35 2.25 10.28
N SER A 22 10.13 3.17 10.86
CA SER A 22 10.42 4.42 10.18
C SER A 22 11.15 4.14 8.87
N VAL A 23 12.16 3.27 8.87
CA VAL A 23 12.91 2.90 7.67
C VAL A 23 12.02 2.19 6.63
N LEU A 24 11.18 1.24 7.05
CA LEU A 24 10.24 0.53 6.17
C LEU A 24 9.15 1.44 5.58
N TYR A 25 8.87 2.60 6.18
CA TYR A 25 7.92 3.58 5.65
C TYR A 25 8.62 4.62 4.76
N THR A 26 9.79 5.09 5.18
CA THR A 26 10.56 6.10 4.45
C THR A 26 11.07 5.55 3.11
N LEU A 27 11.56 4.31 3.05
CA LEU A 27 12.09 3.75 1.80
C LEU A 27 11.03 3.65 0.69
N PRO A 28 9.86 3.02 0.89
CA PRO A 28 8.82 2.97 -0.13
C PRO A 28 8.25 4.36 -0.45
N ALA A 29 8.16 5.26 0.54
CA ALA A 29 7.73 6.64 0.30
C ALA A 29 8.68 7.37 -0.65
N LEU A 30 9.99 7.24 -0.46
CA LEU A 30 11.00 7.83 -1.36
C LEU A 30 10.92 7.25 -2.77
N VAL A 31 10.72 5.93 -2.90
CA VAL A 31 10.55 5.28 -4.21
C VAL A 31 9.29 5.81 -4.92
N VAL A 32 8.16 5.90 -4.22
CA VAL A 32 6.91 6.45 -4.77
C VAL A 32 7.08 7.91 -5.19
N ILE A 33 7.75 8.73 -4.37
CA ILE A 33 8.07 10.12 -4.72
C ILE A 33 8.91 10.17 -6.00
N GLY A 34 9.92 9.31 -6.15
CA GLY A 34 10.70 9.20 -7.38
C GLY A 34 9.84 8.84 -8.60
N CYS A 35 8.94 7.87 -8.46
CA CYS A 35 7.97 7.52 -9.52
C CYS A 35 7.07 8.71 -9.89
N LEU A 36 6.61 9.49 -8.91
CA LEU A 36 5.77 10.66 -9.13
C LEU A 36 6.52 11.79 -9.85
N ILE A 37 7.79 12.02 -9.52
CA ILE A 37 8.63 13.01 -10.23
C ILE A 37 8.83 12.59 -11.68
N TYR A 38 9.09 11.30 -11.94
CA TYR A 38 9.20 10.77 -13.30
C TYR A 38 7.90 10.94 -14.09
N GLU A 39 6.76 10.62 -13.48
CA GLU A 39 5.44 10.84 -14.08
C GLU A 39 5.21 12.31 -14.39
N HIS A 40 5.52 13.20 -13.45
CA HIS A 40 5.32 14.64 -13.63
C HIS A 40 6.17 15.21 -14.75
N ALA A 41 7.46 14.85 -14.84
CA ALA A 41 8.36 15.34 -15.87
C ALA A 41 7.99 14.84 -17.28
N SER A 42 7.47 13.61 -17.38
CA SER A 42 7.13 13.00 -18.68
C SER A 42 5.68 13.27 -19.09
N PHE A 43 4.86 13.84 -18.20
CA PHE A 43 3.44 14.05 -18.41
C PHE A 43 3.14 14.93 -19.62
N ASP A 44 3.92 16.01 -19.81
CA ASP A 44 3.72 16.94 -20.92
C ASP A 44 3.90 16.26 -22.28
N GLU A 45 4.93 15.42 -22.43
CA GLU A 45 5.16 14.67 -23.67
C GLU A 45 4.07 13.62 -23.93
N TRP A 46 3.64 12.93 -22.87
CA TRP A 46 2.56 11.94 -22.95
C TRP A 46 1.22 12.59 -23.31
N MET A 47 0.93 13.79 -22.80
CA MET A 47 -0.26 14.55 -23.14
C MET A 47 -0.28 14.95 -24.61
N VAL A 48 0.85 15.40 -25.15
CA VAL A 48 0.95 15.75 -26.58
C VAL A 48 0.74 14.50 -27.45
N THR A 49 1.35 13.37 -27.09
CA THR A 49 1.16 12.09 -27.78
C THR A 49 -0.30 11.62 -27.70
N TRP A 50 -0.94 11.74 -26.52
CA TRP A 50 -2.35 11.41 -26.35
C TRP A 50 -3.27 12.31 -27.19
N ASN A 51 -2.98 13.61 -27.26
CA ASN A 51 -3.75 14.55 -28.08
C ASN A 51 -3.67 14.20 -29.58
N GLN A 52 -2.50 13.77 -30.06
CA GLN A 52 -2.35 13.25 -31.43
C GLN A 52 -3.21 12.00 -31.67
N ASP A 53 -3.11 11.01 -30.78
CA ASP A 53 -3.87 9.75 -30.89
C ASP A 53 -5.40 10.00 -30.83
N MET A 54 -5.86 10.99 -30.05
CA MET A 54 -7.28 11.35 -29.96
C MET A 54 -7.79 12.15 -31.16
N CYS A 55 -6.95 13.00 -31.77
CA CYS A 55 -7.33 13.78 -32.95
C CYS A 55 -7.54 12.90 -34.20
N GLU A 56 -6.87 11.73 -34.29
CA GLU A 56 -7.11 10.74 -35.35
C GLU A 56 -8.48 10.05 -35.23
N ASN A 57 -9.14 10.15 -34.07
CA ASN A 57 -10.40 9.48 -33.81
C ASN A 57 -11.60 10.36 -34.23
N PRO A 58 -12.44 9.93 -35.20
CA PRO A 58 -13.52 10.75 -35.76
C PRO A 58 -14.64 11.10 -34.77
N LEU A 59 -14.63 10.52 -33.57
CA LEU A 59 -15.54 10.84 -32.47
C LEU A 59 -15.21 12.16 -31.76
N TYR A 60 -14.00 12.69 -31.93
CA TYR A 60 -13.54 13.87 -31.18
C TYR A 60 -13.12 15.00 -32.14
N ALA A 61 -13.68 16.19 -31.95
CA ALA A 61 -13.36 17.40 -32.73
C ALA A 61 -12.25 18.22 -32.04
N ILE A 62 -11.08 17.62 -31.85
CA ILE A 62 -9.92 18.27 -31.20
C ILE A 62 -8.91 18.66 -32.28
N PRO A 63 -8.33 19.88 -32.28
CA PRO A 63 -7.35 20.28 -33.28
C PRO A 63 -6.01 19.54 -33.08
N CYS A 64 -5.52 18.89 -34.13
CA CYS A 64 -4.23 18.21 -34.12
C CYS A 64 -3.06 19.20 -33.94
N PRO A 65 -2.03 18.85 -33.16
CA PRO A 65 -0.82 19.67 -33.07
C PRO A 65 -0.10 19.73 -34.43
N ARG A 66 0.45 20.91 -34.76
CA ARG A 66 1.11 21.16 -36.06
C ARG A 66 2.46 20.46 -36.19
N GLU A 67 3.13 20.25 -35.07
CA GLU A 67 4.37 19.50 -34.98
C GLU A 67 4.06 18.15 -34.37
N ALA A 68 4.54 17.07 -35.00
CA ALA A 68 4.37 15.71 -34.54
C ALA A 68 5.66 15.24 -33.84
N PRO A 69 5.90 15.60 -32.56
CA PRO A 69 7.00 15.02 -31.80
C PRO A 69 6.89 13.50 -31.73
N PRO A 70 8.00 12.79 -31.47
CA PRO A 70 8.00 11.34 -31.35
C PRO A 70 6.99 10.87 -30.30
N ARG A 71 6.21 9.83 -30.62
CA ARG A 71 5.21 9.26 -29.73
C ARG A 71 5.90 8.63 -28.51
N THR A 72 5.91 9.34 -27.38
CA THR A 72 6.40 8.82 -26.10
C THR A 72 5.21 8.32 -25.28
N ARG A 73 5.34 7.12 -24.72
CA ARG A 73 4.29 6.49 -23.93
C ARG A 73 4.72 6.26 -22.49
N PRO A 74 3.78 6.30 -21.53
CA PRO A 74 4.05 5.98 -20.14
C PRO A 74 4.65 4.57 -20.00
N ARG A 75 5.77 4.48 -19.28
CA ARG A 75 6.42 3.21 -18.96
C ARG A 75 5.62 2.49 -17.87
N PHE A 76 4.93 1.42 -18.27
CA PHE A 76 4.09 0.62 -17.36
C PHE A 76 4.84 0.10 -16.13
N GLU A 77 6.14 -0.19 -16.27
CA GLU A 77 7.02 -0.66 -15.19
C GLU A 77 7.04 0.30 -14.00
N VAL A 78 7.05 1.61 -14.24
CA VAL A 78 7.08 2.63 -13.17
C VAL A 78 5.78 2.63 -12.38
N PHE A 79 4.64 2.45 -13.06
CA PHE A 79 3.34 2.33 -12.40
C PHE A 79 3.27 1.06 -11.55
N MET A 80 3.76 -0.07 -12.06
CA MET A 80 3.79 -1.33 -11.29
C MET A 80 4.62 -1.21 -10.02
N ILE A 81 5.79 -0.55 -10.09
CA ILE A 81 6.63 -0.27 -8.91
C ILE A 81 5.89 0.64 -7.93
N LYS A 82 5.25 1.72 -8.38
CA LYS A 82 4.48 2.64 -7.54
C LYS A 82 3.40 1.90 -6.74
N TYR A 83 2.59 1.07 -7.40
CA TYR A 83 1.52 0.32 -6.75
C TYR A 83 2.04 -0.80 -5.85
N LEU A 84 3.13 -1.46 -6.22
CA LEU A 84 3.78 -2.47 -5.37
C LEU A 84 4.28 -1.84 -4.06
N MET A 85 4.94 -0.69 -4.14
CA MET A 85 5.51 0.00 -2.98
C MET A 85 4.41 0.47 -2.01
N THR A 86 3.29 0.99 -2.51
CA THR A 86 2.16 1.39 -1.66
C THR A 86 1.43 0.17 -1.06
N MET A 87 1.30 -0.92 -1.81
CA MET A 87 0.68 -2.16 -1.32
C MET A 87 1.52 -2.80 -0.21
N ILE A 88 2.85 -2.87 -0.37
CA ILE A 88 3.76 -3.45 0.63
C ILE A 88 3.70 -2.64 1.93
N VAL A 89 3.61 -1.30 1.86
CA VAL A 89 3.44 -0.46 3.07
C VAL A 89 2.13 -0.78 3.80
N GLY A 90 1.03 -0.99 3.08
CA GLY A 90 -0.25 -1.40 3.67
C GLY A 90 -0.19 -2.79 4.33
N ILE A 91 0.48 -3.75 3.69
CA ILE A 91 0.65 -5.11 4.23
C ILE A 91 1.58 -5.10 5.45
N THR A 92 2.71 -4.39 5.38
CA THR A 92 3.68 -4.34 6.48
C THR A 92 3.12 -3.65 7.72
N SER A 93 2.36 -2.56 7.56
CA SER A 93 1.68 -1.89 8.67
C SER A 93 0.60 -2.76 9.31
N SER A 94 -0.22 -3.45 8.51
CA SER A 94 -1.29 -4.34 9.02
C SER A 94 -0.73 -5.56 9.78
N VAL A 95 0.29 -6.24 9.23
CA VAL A 95 0.97 -7.37 9.90
C VAL A 95 1.62 -6.93 11.21
N TRP A 96 2.15 -5.71 11.26
CA TRP A 96 2.78 -5.23 12.47
C TRP A 96 1.80 -4.89 13.59
N ILE A 97 0.66 -4.27 13.25
CA ILE A 97 -0.40 -3.95 14.20
C ILE A 97 -1.01 -5.25 14.76
N TRP A 98 -1.07 -6.30 13.93
CA TRP A 98 -1.39 -7.67 14.35
C TRP A 98 -0.22 -8.32 15.08
N SER A 99 0.12 -7.80 16.26
CA SER A 99 1.03 -8.51 17.16
C SER A 99 0.45 -9.89 17.50
N GLY A 100 1.29 -10.90 17.74
CA GLY A 100 0.82 -12.26 18.08
C GLY A 100 -0.14 -12.34 19.27
N LYS A 101 -0.13 -11.33 20.15
CA LYS A 101 -1.13 -11.17 21.22
C LYS A 101 -2.53 -10.82 20.69
N THR A 102 -2.61 -9.98 19.65
CA THR A 102 -3.85 -9.60 18.96
C THR A 102 -4.45 -10.80 18.25
N VAL A 103 -3.64 -11.59 17.53
CA VAL A 103 -4.09 -12.82 16.84
C VAL A 103 -4.64 -13.86 17.81
N HIS A 104 -3.99 -14.00 18.97
CA HIS A 104 -4.47 -14.92 20.02
C HIS A 104 -5.81 -14.47 20.60
N SER A 105 -5.97 -13.19 20.95
CA SER A 105 -7.26 -12.65 21.42
C SER A 105 -8.36 -12.76 20.36
N TRP A 106 -8.04 -12.55 19.09
CA TRP A 106 -8.97 -12.73 17.97
C TRP A 106 -9.40 -14.20 17.80
N LYS A 107 -8.47 -15.16 17.97
CA LYS A 107 -8.81 -16.60 17.99
C LYS A 107 -9.78 -16.94 19.13
N VAL A 108 -9.53 -16.43 20.34
CA VAL A 108 -10.41 -16.64 21.50
C VAL A 108 -11.80 -16.02 21.27
N PHE A 109 -11.84 -14.82 20.69
CA PHE A 109 -13.08 -14.13 20.32
C PHE A 109 -13.88 -14.88 19.24
N PHE A 110 -13.21 -15.33 18.16
CA PHE A 110 -13.84 -16.12 17.09
C PHE A 110 -14.38 -17.46 17.61
N ASN A 111 -13.67 -18.12 18.53
CA ASN A 111 -14.14 -19.35 19.15
C ASN A 111 -15.38 -19.10 20.04
N ARG A 112 -15.44 -17.98 20.78
CA ARG A 112 -16.63 -17.58 21.54
C ARG A 112 -17.83 -17.27 20.64
N ILE A 113 -17.61 -16.60 19.50
CA ILE A 113 -18.69 -16.30 18.54
C ILE A 113 -19.22 -17.58 17.89
N LYS A 114 -18.33 -18.51 17.50
CA LYS A 114 -18.76 -19.82 16.98
C LYS A 114 -19.54 -20.63 18.02
N GLY A 115 -19.13 -20.60 19.29
CA GLY A 115 -19.88 -21.24 20.39
C GLY A 115 -21.29 -20.65 20.56
N ARG A 116 -21.42 -19.32 20.53
CA ARG A 116 -22.72 -18.63 20.60
C ARG A 116 -23.65 -18.91 19.42
N HIS A 117 -23.09 -19.08 18.22
CA HIS A 117 -23.89 -19.39 17.03
C HIS A 117 -24.45 -20.82 17.06
N VAL A 118 -23.74 -21.75 17.71
CA VAL A 118 -24.22 -23.13 17.91
C VAL A 118 -25.34 -23.15 18.96
N GLU A 119 -25.16 -22.46 20.10
CA GLU A 119 -26.20 -22.37 21.13
C GLU A 119 -27.49 -21.71 20.62
N ALA A 120 -27.38 -20.61 19.85
CA ALA A 120 -28.54 -19.95 19.26
C ALA A 120 -29.29 -20.83 18.24
N TYR A 121 -28.60 -21.72 17.51
CA TYR A 121 -29.27 -22.61 16.54
C TYR A 121 -29.99 -23.80 17.20
N THR A 122 -29.55 -24.21 18.41
CA THR A 122 -30.24 -25.21 19.23
C THR A 122 -31.45 -24.66 19.97
N ASP A 123 -31.47 -23.38 20.33
CA ASP A 123 -32.58 -22.76 21.08
C ASP A 123 -33.82 -22.51 20.19
N TYR A 124 -33.64 -22.24 18.89
CA TYR A 124 -34.75 -22.09 17.92
C TYR A 124 -35.38 -23.42 17.45
N ARG A 125 -34.94 -24.59 17.97
CA ARG A 125 -35.46 -25.92 17.58
C ARG A 125 -36.23 -26.62 18.72
N THR A 126 -36.57 -25.91 19.78
CA THR A 126 -37.49 -26.35 20.84
C THR A 126 -38.68 -25.42 20.90
#